data_AF-A0A7C1IBA6-F1
#
_entry.id   AF-A0A7C1IBA6-F1
#
_cell.length_a   1.000
_cell.length_b   1.000
_cell.length_c   1.000
_cell.angle_alpha   90.00
_cell.angle_beta   90.00
_cell.angle_gamma   90.00
#
_symmetry.space_group_name_H-M   'P 1'
#
loop_
_entity.id
_entity.type
_entity.pdbx_description
1 polymer ?
#
loop_
_entity_poly.entity_id
_entity_poly.type
_entity_poly.pdbx_seq_one_letter_code
_entity_poly.pdbx_strand_id
1 'polypeptide(L)'
;MVKAGMAGLILWGAVSGLCTADILDWRTGEAIWGTEPIEIGPGVCLAHRNEPEFALSYADFSGGDLSFANFSFSVLDGARFTGSTLSGVNFSFSQLSKADFTDAVITSANFSGSNFSAAQLYSTRSYQTYDLRGIILHYKDLSGGYFHGQNLAGASFVSSSAVGATFQGADLSGSVFNNVSFDNADFSDALINGVDFWESAVSRQQLMSTRSYQDKDLSGVALPMFYNLSSMDLSGFNLAGVDFSRYIDLSQTEFTDAIINGGRFGSHNYPFSKEKLISTLSYKQKDLSGVRIEGGNYTGVDFSGFDLTDAGFVRMNLAETDFTDAVIVGCDFSGSLNFKGVQFYSTKSYQDRDLRGVKLNAMNLANGDFREQNLQGASFEGANLTGVDFTGADLTNAS
;
A
#
# COMPACT_ATOMS: atom_id res chain seq x y z
N MET A 1 -5.82 -40.36 38.81
CA MET A 1 -5.00 -40.40 37.59
C MET A 1 -4.90 -38.96 37.11
N VAL A 2 -4.01 -38.09 37.58
CA VAL A 2 -2.53 -38.05 37.55
C VAL A 2 -1.96 -38.29 36.15
N LYS A 3 -1.45 -37.19 35.58
CA LYS A 3 -0.51 -37.01 34.45
C LYS A 3 -0.96 -37.42 33.03
N ALA A 4 -1.32 -36.41 32.24
CA ALA A 4 -0.85 -36.23 30.87
C ALA A 4 -0.97 -34.73 30.51
N GLY A 5 0.12 -34.08 30.09
CA GLY A 5 0.03 -32.85 29.29
C GLY A 5 0.51 -31.52 29.87
N MET A 6 1.11 -31.44 31.07
CA MET A 6 1.93 -30.26 31.43
C MET A 6 3.30 -30.41 30.78
N ALA A 7 3.41 -29.98 29.52
CA ALA A 7 4.68 -29.84 28.82
C ALA A 7 4.68 -28.54 28.03
N GLY A 8 5.31 -27.52 28.61
CA GLY A 8 5.91 -26.41 27.86
C GLY A 8 5.01 -25.22 27.55
N LEU A 9 4.76 -24.38 28.55
CA LEU A 9 4.72 -22.93 28.32
C LEU A 9 5.85 -22.31 29.16
N ILE A 10 7.06 -22.34 28.61
CA ILE A 10 8.16 -21.48 29.08
C ILE A 10 8.18 -20.31 28.09
N LEU A 11 7.46 -19.24 28.41
CA LEU A 11 7.54 -17.96 27.70
C LEU A 11 8.84 -17.27 28.13
N TRP A 12 9.83 -17.22 27.25
CA TRP A 12 11.00 -16.35 27.43
C TRP A 12 10.61 -14.91 27.15
N GLY A 13 10.94 -13.99 28.05
CA GLY A 13 10.88 -12.55 27.83
C GLY A 13 10.65 -11.75 29.10
N ALA A 14 11.67 -11.62 29.95
CA ALA A 14 11.59 -10.75 31.12
C ALA A 14 11.52 -9.28 30.68
N VAL A 15 10.35 -8.65 30.84
CA VAL A 15 10.18 -7.19 30.83
C VAL A 15 9.26 -6.82 32.00
N SER A 16 9.70 -5.88 32.83
CA SER A 16 8.93 -5.37 33.98
C SER A 16 7.60 -4.76 33.52
N GLY A 17 6.47 -5.25 34.04
CA GLY A 17 5.12 -4.76 33.70
C GLY A 17 4.00 -5.83 33.65
N LEU A 18 4.31 -7.08 33.97
CA LEU A 18 3.41 -8.23 33.91
C LEU A 18 2.10 -7.98 34.67
N CYS A 19 0.96 -8.18 34.00
CA CYS A 19 -0.29 -8.53 34.68
C CYS A 19 -0.53 -10.04 34.54
N THR A 20 -1.39 -10.58 35.38
CA THR A 20 -1.75 -12.00 35.38
C THR A 20 -3.20 -12.13 34.94
N ALA A 21 -3.47 -12.97 33.94
CA ALA A 21 -4.85 -13.34 33.58
C ALA A 21 -5.21 -14.68 34.22
N ASP A 22 -6.35 -14.70 34.92
CA ASP A 22 -6.94 -15.95 35.40
C ASP A 22 -7.48 -16.76 34.21
N ILE A 23 -7.16 -18.06 34.17
CA ILE A 23 -7.80 -18.98 33.22
C ILE A 23 -9.17 -19.36 33.79
N LEU A 24 -10.23 -19.00 33.07
CA LEU A 24 -11.60 -19.26 33.46
C LEU A 24 -12.18 -20.45 32.66
N ASP A 25 -13.07 -21.22 33.29
CA ASP A 25 -13.82 -22.29 32.64
C ASP A 25 -14.75 -21.68 31.60
N TRP A 26 -14.60 -22.07 30.34
CA TRP A 26 -15.37 -21.50 29.23
C TRP A 26 -16.88 -21.77 29.29
N ARG A 27 -17.34 -22.74 30.10
CA ARG A 27 -18.75 -23.07 30.31
C ARG A 27 -19.36 -22.28 31.46
N THR A 28 -18.60 -22.03 32.52
CA THR A 28 -19.13 -21.46 33.77
C THR A 28 -18.65 -20.04 34.05
N GLY A 29 -17.54 -19.61 33.44
CA GLY A 29 -16.87 -18.33 33.74
C GLY A 29 -16.17 -18.31 35.10
N GLU A 30 -16.07 -19.44 35.79
CA GLU A 30 -15.38 -19.55 37.08
C GLU A 30 -13.88 -19.83 36.88
N ALA A 31 -13.03 -19.37 37.80
CA ALA A 31 -11.60 -19.64 37.75
C ALA A 31 -11.31 -21.16 37.80
N ILE A 32 -10.49 -21.65 36.88
CA ILE A 32 -10.10 -23.06 36.86
C ILE A 32 -9.06 -23.30 37.96
N TRP A 33 -9.53 -23.86 39.07
CA TRP A 33 -8.68 -24.22 40.22
C TRP A 33 -7.55 -25.17 39.80
N GLY A 34 -6.30 -24.76 40.05
CA GLY A 34 -5.10 -25.54 39.75
C GLY A 34 -4.38 -25.16 38.45
N THR A 35 -4.81 -24.09 37.77
CA THR A 35 -4.05 -23.45 36.69
C THR A 35 -3.19 -22.31 37.24
N GLU A 36 -1.96 -22.18 36.75
CA GLU A 36 -1.11 -21.03 37.10
C GLU A 36 -1.52 -19.83 36.24
N PRO A 37 -1.62 -18.62 36.81
CA PRO A 37 -1.89 -17.41 36.04
C PRO A 37 -0.84 -17.24 34.94
N ILE A 38 -1.28 -16.90 33.74
CA ILE A 38 -0.37 -16.69 32.61
C ILE A 38 0.24 -15.30 32.75
N GLU A 39 1.58 -15.23 32.75
CA GLU A 39 2.30 -13.97 32.58
C GLU A 39 2.00 -13.42 31.19
N ILE A 40 1.38 -12.25 31.15
CA ILE A 40 0.98 -11.57 29.92
C ILE A 40 1.66 -10.20 29.83
N GLY A 41 2.00 -9.83 28.60
CA GLY A 41 2.71 -8.60 28.28
C GLY A 41 2.83 -8.40 26.78
N PRO A 42 3.55 -7.36 26.34
CA PRO A 42 3.73 -7.06 24.92
C PRO A 42 4.35 -8.23 24.16
N GLY A 43 3.84 -8.51 22.96
CA GLY A 43 4.34 -9.57 22.09
C GLY A 43 4.00 -10.99 22.53
N VAL A 44 3.25 -11.19 23.63
CA VAL A 44 2.88 -12.53 24.10
C VAL A 44 2.12 -13.29 23.00
N CYS A 45 2.45 -14.55 22.78
CA CYS A 45 1.79 -15.40 21.81
C CYS A 45 0.83 -16.36 22.52
N LEU A 46 -0.46 -16.10 22.36
CA LEU A 46 -1.59 -16.88 22.86
C LEU A 46 -2.50 -17.30 21.70
N ALA A 47 -1.91 -17.50 20.52
CA ALA A 47 -2.61 -17.94 19.33
C ALA A 47 -2.87 -19.45 19.42
N HIS A 48 -4.15 -19.83 19.45
CA HIS A 48 -4.55 -21.22 19.58
C HIS A 48 -5.58 -21.56 18.51
N ARG A 49 -5.37 -22.65 17.76
CA ARG A 49 -6.29 -23.08 16.70
C ARG A 49 -7.52 -23.78 17.28
N ASN A 50 -8.52 -23.04 17.77
CA ASN A 50 -9.83 -23.59 18.12
C ASN A 50 -9.80 -24.86 19.03
N GLU A 51 -8.75 -25.05 19.83
CA GLU A 51 -8.65 -26.18 20.74
C GLU A 51 -9.44 -25.83 22.02
N PRO A 52 -10.55 -26.53 22.35
CA PRO A 52 -11.46 -26.15 23.43
C PRO A 52 -10.82 -26.12 24.83
N GLU A 53 -9.72 -26.85 24.99
CA GLU A 53 -8.93 -26.95 26.22
C GLU A 53 -8.02 -25.74 26.49
N PHE A 54 -7.87 -24.85 25.50
CA PHE A 54 -7.11 -23.59 25.61
C PHE A 54 -7.99 -22.35 25.34
N ALA A 55 -9.30 -22.45 25.57
CA ALA A 55 -10.20 -21.33 25.44
C ALA A 55 -9.90 -20.25 26.49
N LEU A 56 -9.77 -19.00 26.04
CA LEU A 56 -9.56 -17.81 26.86
C LEU A 56 -10.88 -17.05 27.09
N SER A 57 -12.01 -17.76 26.98
CA SER A 57 -13.33 -17.20 27.22
C SER A 57 -13.42 -16.62 28.63
N TYR A 58 -14.01 -15.43 28.74
CA TYR A 58 -14.18 -14.69 30.00
C TYR A 58 -12.88 -14.23 30.70
N ALA A 59 -11.70 -14.57 30.18
CA ALA A 59 -10.42 -14.18 30.77
C ALA A 59 -10.31 -12.65 30.93
N ASP A 60 -9.66 -12.23 32.03
CA ASP A 60 -9.49 -10.82 32.36
C ASP A 60 -8.12 -10.30 31.95
N PHE A 61 -8.11 -9.47 30.92
CA PHE A 61 -6.96 -8.75 30.39
C PHE A 61 -7.04 -7.24 30.66
N SER A 62 -7.96 -6.80 31.53
CA SER A 62 -8.27 -5.39 31.74
C SER A 62 -7.04 -4.60 32.22
N GLY A 63 -6.81 -3.43 31.64
CA GLY A 63 -5.70 -2.53 31.97
C GLY A 63 -4.30 -3.05 31.59
N GLY A 64 -4.17 -4.26 31.04
CA GLY A 64 -2.90 -4.83 30.63
C GLY A 64 -2.31 -4.16 29.39
N ASP A 65 -0.98 -4.18 29.27
CA ASP A 65 -0.29 -3.89 28.01
C ASP A 65 -0.06 -5.18 27.23
N LEU A 66 -0.78 -5.33 26.13
CA LEU A 66 -0.72 -6.48 25.22
C LEU A 66 -0.35 -6.00 23.81
N SER A 67 0.41 -4.91 23.71
CA SER A 67 0.87 -4.39 22.43
C SER A 67 1.60 -5.49 21.64
N PHE A 68 1.27 -5.65 20.36
CA PHE A 68 1.83 -6.69 19.48
C PHE A 68 1.59 -8.14 19.93
N ALA A 69 0.74 -8.39 20.93
CA ALA A 69 0.38 -9.74 21.32
C ALA A 69 -0.35 -10.47 20.17
N ASN A 70 -0.25 -11.79 20.14
CA ASN A 70 -0.88 -12.62 19.13
C ASN A 70 -1.95 -13.52 19.74
N PHE A 71 -3.21 -13.23 19.43
CA PHE A 71 -4.41 -13.98 19.79
C PHE A 71 -5.12 -14.55 18.54
N SER A 72 -4.40 -14.67 17.42
CA SER A 72 -5.01 -15.17 16.19
C SER A 72 -5.59 -16.57 16.38
N PHE A 73 -6.76 -16.82 15.78
CA PHE A 73 -7.53 -18.06 15.87
C PHE A 73 -8.08 -18.45 17.26
N SER A 74 -7.81 -17.65 18.31
CA SER A 74 -8.19 -17.99 19.69
C SER A 74 -9.68 -17.81 19.99
N VAL A 75 -10.19 -18.53 20.98
CA VAL A 75 -11.54 -18.36 21.51
C VAL A 75 -11.49 -17.46 22.73
N LEU A 76 -12.09 -16.27 22.62
CA LEU A 76 -12.04 -15.15 23.58
C LEU A 76 -13.46 -14.61 23.87
N ASP A 77 -14.48 -15.45 23.69
CA ASP A 77 -15.86 -15.05 23.92
C ASP A 77 -16.03 -14.57 25.38
N GLY A 78 -16.58 -13.37 25.56
CA GLY A 78 -16.77 -12.75 26.87
C GLY A 78 -15.49 -12.27 27.58
N ALA A 79 -14.31 -12.39 26.98
CA ALA A 79 -13.06 -11.90 27.57
C ALA A 79 -13.11 -10.38 27.80
N ARG A 80 -12.43 -9.90 28.85
CA ARG A 80 -12.39 -8.48 29.22
C ARG A 80 -11.06 -7.86 28.85
N PHE A 81 -11.09 -6.89 27.94
CA PHE A 81 -9.96 -6.07 27.52
C PHE A 81 -10.11 -4.61 27.96
N THR A 82 -10.95 -4.35 28.96
CA THR A 82 -11.33 -3.01 29.38
C THR A 82 -10.09 -2.16 29.73
N GLY A 83 -9.91 -1.01 29.09
CA GLY A 83 -8.79 -0.10 29.34
C GLY A 83 -7.39 -0.65 28.98
N SER A 84 -7.31 -1.78 28.26
CA SER A 84 -6.03 -2.39 27.87
C SER A 84 -5.37 -1.64 26.70
N THR A 85 -4.04 -1.77 26.59
CA THR A 85 -3.28 -1.32 25.42
C THR A 85 -3.12 -2.49 24.46
N LEU A 86 -3.70 -2.37 23.27
CA LEU A 86 -3.80 -3.42 22.26
C LEU A 86 -3.18 -2.97 20.92
N SER A 87 -2.26 -2.00 20.96
CA SER A 87 -1.66 -1.48 19.74
C SER A 87 -0.89 -2.56 18.99
N GLY A 88 -1.20 -2.75 17.70
CA GLY A 88 -0.56 -3.78 16.87
C GLY A 88 -0.92 -5.23 17.23
N VAL A 89 -1.88 -5.46 18.14
CA VAL A 89 -2.32 -6.81 18.51
C VAL A 89 -2.89 -7.56 17.31
N ASN A 90 -2.71 -8.89 17.27
CA ASN A 90 -3.30 -9.74 16.25
C ASN A 90 -4.46 -10.58 16.81
N PHE A 91 -5.69 -10.20 16.50
CA PHE A 91 -6.94 -10.95 16.73
C PHE A 91 -7.51 -11.58 15.45
N SER A 92 -6.70 -11.76 14.40
CA SER A 92 -7.22 -12.31 13.14
C SER A 92 -7.84 -13.70 13.36
N PHE A 93 -9.03 -13.91 12.80
CA PHE A 93 -9.81 -15.13 12.88
C PHE A 93 -10.15 -15.62 14.30
N SER A 94 -10.07 -14.75 15.32
CA SER A 94 -10.48 -15.10 16.68
C SER A 94 -12.00 -15.02 16.89
N GLN A 95 -12.50 -15.70 17.92
CA GLN A 95 -13.88 -15.57 18.41
C GLN A 95 -13.89 -14.57 19.56
N LEU A 96 -14.57 -13.45 19.40
CA LEU A 96 -14.64 -12.27 20.27
C LEU A 96 -16.10 -11.96 20.67
N SER A 97 -17.00 -12.94 20.61
CA SER A 97 -18.41 -12.70 20.88
C SER A 97 -18.55 -12.18 22.31
N LYS A 98 -19.19 -11.01 22.49
CA LYS A 98 -19.39 -10.38 23.80
C LYS A 98 -18.10 -10.01 24.55
N ALA A 99 -16.92 -10.08 23.92
CA ALA A 99 -15.71 -9.57 24.54
C ALA A 99 -15.82 -8.05 24.75
N ASP A 100 -15.34 -7.56 25.89
CA ASP A 100 -15.42 -6.14 26.27
C ASP A 100 -14.13 -5.40 25.90
N PHE A 101 -14.21 -4.49 24.95
CA PHE A 101 -13.11 -3.62 24.52
C PHE A 101 -13.27 -2.17 25.00
N THR A 102 -14.15 -1.94 25.99
CA THR A 102 -14.42 -0.59 26.51
C THR A 102 -13.12 0.09 26.92
N ASP A 103 -12.88 1.31 26.44
CA ASP A 103 -11.67 2.08 26.72
C ASP A 103 -10.33 1.46 26.27
N ALA A 104 -10.34 0.38 25.48
CA ALA A 104 -9.11 -0.21 24.95
C ALA A 104 -8.49 0.66 23.83
N VAL A 105 -7.17 0.67 23.73
CA VAL A 105 -6.42 1.35 22.64
C VAL A 105 -6.05 0.33 21.56
N ILE A 106 -6.58 0.48 20.34
CA ILE A 106 -6.51 -0.54 19.28
C ILE A 106 -5.85 -0.04 17.97
N THR A 107 -4.97 0.96 18.05
CA THR A 107 -4.24 1.44 16.87
C THR A 107 -3.40 0.31 16.25
N SER A 108 -3.42 0.19 14.93
CA SER A 108 -2.74 -0.90 14.20
C SER A 108 -3.17 -2.33 14.56
N ALA A 109 -4.24 -2.51 15.33
CA ALA A 109 -4.76 -3.83 15.69
C ALA A 109 -5.36 -4.56 14.47
N ASN A 110 -5.20 -5.88 14.43
CA ASN A 110 -5.72 -6.73 13.37
C ASN A 110 -6.92 -7.56 13.83
N PHE A 111 -8.10 -7.27 13.27
CA PHE A 111 -9.34 -8.00 13.52
C PHE A 111 -9.84 -8.78 12.29
N SER A 112 -8.99 -9.01 11.29
CA SER A 112 -9.35 -9.67 10.02
C SER A 112 -10.05 -11.00 10.26
N GLY A 113 -11.24 -11.18 9.68
CA GLY A 113 -11.99 -12.44 9.77
C GLY A 113 -12.46 -12.89 11.16
N SER A 114 -12.26 -12.09 12.22
CA SER A 114 -12.87 -12.37 13.53
C SER A 114 -14.38 -12.08 13.51
N ASN A 115 -15.09 -12.28 14.62
CA ASN A 115 -16.47 -11.80 14.78
C ASN A 115 -16.57 -10.48 15.58
N PHE A 116 -15.48 -9.70 15.64
CA PHE A 116 -15.46 -8.32 16.16
C PHE A 116 -16.52 -7.45 15.48
N SER A 117 -17.39 -6.84 16.27
CA SER A 117 -18.57 -6.10 15.83
C SER A 117 -18.39 -4.58 15.88
N ALA A 118 -19.24 -3.84 15.15
CA ALA A 118 -19.24 -2.38 15.19
C ALA A 118 -19.45 -1.82 16.61
N ALA A 119 -20.31 -2.45 17.41
CA ALA A 119 -20.53 -2.03 18.80
C ALA A 119 -19.26 -2.13 19.67
N GLN A 120 -18.44 -3.17 19.44
CA GLN A 120 -17.15 -3.33 20.13
C GLN A 120 -16.11 -2.34 19.61
N LEU A 121 -16.12 -2.02 18.31
CA LEU A 121 -15.29 -0.94 17.77
C LEU A 121 -15.63 0.40 18.44
N TYR A 122 -16.92 0.74 18.51
CA TYR A 122 -17.39 2.02 19.04
C TYR A 122 -17.15 2.20 20.55
N SER A 123 -16.99 1.11 21.30
CA SER A 123 -16.68 1.19 22.75
C SER A 123 -15.20 1.45 23.04
N THR A 124 -14.31 1.28 22.05
CA THR A 124 -12.86 1.45 22.25
C THR A 124 -12.48 2.90 22.50
N ARG A 125 -11.39 3.13 23.24
CA ARG A 125 -10.83 4.46 23.44
C ARG A 125 -10.39 5.06 22.11
N SER A 126 -9.74 4.27 21.27
CA SER A 126 -9.30 4.65 19.93
C SER A 126 -10.42 5.22 19.06
N TYR A 127 -11.61 4.60 19.08
CA TYR A 127 -12.77 5.14 18.35
C TYR A 127 -13.21 6.49 18.93
N GLN A 128 -13.37 6.58 20.25
CA GLN A 128 -13.83 7.78 20.95
C GLN A 128 -12.87 8.98 20.82
N THR A 129 -11.57 8.71 20.64
CA THR A 129 -10.55 9.74 20.42
C THR A 129 -10.24 9.99 18.95
N TYR A 130 -11.04 9.44 18.02
CA TYR A 130 -10.87 9.60 16.58
C TYR A 130 -9.51 9.09 16.06
N ASP A 131 -8.90 8.09 16.69
CA ASP A 131 -7.62 7.50 16.28
C ASP A 131 -7.72 5.99 16.09
N LEU A 132 -7.99 5.60 14.84
CA LEU A 132 -8.04 4.23 14.34
C LEU A 132 -6.91 3.95 13.35
N ARG A 133 -5.81 4.70 13.40
CA ARG A 133 -4.71 4.57 12.44
C ARG A 133 -4.20 3.14 12.36
N GLY A 134 -3.97 2.68 11.13
CA GLY A 134 -3.42 1.37 10.83
C GLY A 134 -4.32 0.18 11.16
N ILE A 135 -5.56 0.38 11.66
CA ILE A 135 -6.45 -0.73 12.01
C ILE A 135 -6.71 -1.63 10.80
N ILE A 136 -6.73 -2.94 11.02
CA ILE A 136 -6.99 -3.93 9.98
C ILE A 136 -8.33 -4.61 10.25
N LEU A 137 -9.29 -4.41 9.34
CA LEU A 137 -10.67 -4.86 9.42
C LEU A 137 -11.03 -5.69 8.17
N HIS A 138 -10.18 -6.61 7.73
CA HIS A 138 -10.47 -7.41 6.52
C HIS A 138 -11.64 -8.37 6.74
N TYR A 139 -12.37 -8.66 5.65
CA TYR A 139 -13.48 -9.61 5.64
C TYR A 139 -14.61 -9.25 6.60
N LYS A 140 -14.86 -7.96 6.82
CA LYS A 140 -15.91 -7.47 7.73
C LYS A 140 -17.13 -6.98 6.97
N ASP A 141 -18.29 -7.15 7.60
CA ASP A 141 -19.46 -6.35 7.25
C ASP A 141 -19.45 -5.07 8.11
N LEU A 142 -19.14 -3.95 7.47
CA LEU A 142 -19.11 -2.61 8.03
C LEU A 142 -20.18 -1.72 7.37
N SER A 143 -21.21 -2.34 6.80
CA SER A 143 -22.32 -1.63 6.17
C SER A 143 -23.00 -0.71 7.17
N GLY A 144 -23.21 0.57 6.81
CA GLY A 144 -23.72 1.61 7.69
C GLY A 144 -22.75 2.07 8.79
N GLY A 145 -21.47 1.70 8.70
CA GLY A 145 -20.44 2.10 9.66
C GLY A 145 -20.28 3.62 9.78
N TYR A 146 -20.04 4.10 11.00
CA TYR A 146 -19.81 5.53 11.28
C TYR A 146 -18.32 5.80 11.45
N PHE A 147 -17.69 6.40 10.45
CA PHE A 147 -16.27 6.76 10.44
C PHE A 147 -16.04 8.26 10.22
N HIS A 148 -17.07 9.08 10.42
CA HIS A 148 -16.99 10.54 10.26
C HIS A 148 -15.86 11.15 11.10
N GLY A 149 -14.95 11.86 10.45
CA GLY A 149 -13.81 12.54 11.09
C GLY A 149 -12.76 11.61 11.72
N GLN A 150 -12.89 10.29 11.60
CA GLN A 150 -11.92 9.36 12.17
C GLN A 150 -10.57 9.51 11.48
N ASN A 151 -9.48 9.39 12.25
CA ASN A 151 -8.18 9.13 11.68
C ASN A 151 -8.04 7.63 11.39
N LEU A 152 -8.04 7.29 10.11
CA LEU A 152 -7.90 5.95 9.56
C LEU A 152 -6.62 5.84 8.70
N ALA A 153 -5.65 6.74 8.86
CA ALA A 153 -4.44 6.70 8.05
C ALA A 153 -3.76 5.32 8.15
N GLY A 154 -3.45 4.73 6.99
CA GLY A 154 -2.88 3.38 6.86
C GLY A 154 -3.81 2.23 7.24
N ALA A 155 -5.10 2.47 7.49
CA ALA A 155 -6.05 1.40 7.83
C ALA A 155 -6.33 0.50 6.61
N SER A 156 -6.82 -0.72 6.87
CA SER A 156 -7.03 -1.70 5.81
C SER A 156 -8.35 -2.43 5.96
N PHE A 157 -9.18 -2.38 4.92
CA PHE A 157 -10.54 -2.91 4.90
C PHE A 157 -10.71 -4.00 3.83
N VAL A 158 -9.61 -4.58 3.33
CA VAL A 158 -9.60 -5.53 2.21
C VAL A 158 -10.73 -6.57 2.29
N SER A 159 -11.44 -6.74 1.18
CA SER A 159 -12.54 -7.72 1.04
C SER A 159 -13.68 -7.55 2.05
N SER A 160 -13.97 -6.32 2.44
CA SER A 160 -15.06 -5.96 3.36
C SER A 160 -16.22 -5.27 2.63
N SER A 161 -17.38 -5.18 3.29
CA SER A 161 -18.48 -4.34 2.86
C SER A 161 -18.48 -3.03 3.66
N ALA A 162 -18.50 -1.89 2.99
CA ALA A 162 -18.69 -0.57 3.60
C ALA A 162 -19.91 0.16 2.99
N VAL A 163 -20.91 -0.61 2.55
CA VAL A 163 -22.14 -0.09 1.94
C VAL A 163 -22.84 0.88 2.89
N GLY A 164 -23.08 2.11 2.45
CA GLY A 164 -23.72 3.16 3.24
C GLY A 164 -22.90 3.65 4.44
N ALA A 165 -21.61 3.30 4.55
CA ALA A 165 -20.74 3.82 5.60
C ALA A 165 -20.44 5.31 5.37
N THR A 166 -20.17 6.03 6.47
CA THR A 166 -19.86 7.47 6.43
C THR A 166 -18.39 7.70 6.74
N PHE A 167 -17.61 8.13 5.75
CA PHE A 167 -16.21 8.53 5.87
C PHE A 167 -16.04 10.06 5.79
N GLN A 168 -17.12 10.81 5.98
CA GLN A 168 -17.08 12.26 5.80
C GLN A 168 -16.00 12.88 6.71
N GLY A 169 -15.10 13.66 6.13
CA GLY A 169 -14.01 14.32 6.85
C GLY A 169 -12.94 13.38 7.45
N ALA A 170 -13.01 12.08 7.21
CA ALA A 170 -12.03 11.12 7.71
C ALA A 170 -10.67 11.29 7.03
N ASP A 171 -9.61 10.97 7.76
CA ASP A 171 -8.27 10.83 7.18
C ASP A 171 -8.07 9.36 6.76
N LEU A 172 -8.15 9.09 5.46
CA LEU A 172 -7.94 7.76 4.89
C LEU A 172 -6.54 7.63 4.29
N SER A 173 -5.61 8.56 4.54
CA SER A 173 -4.34 8.62 3.82
C SER A 173 -3.55 7.31 3.94
N GLY A 174 -3.10 6.75 2.81
CA GLY A 174 -2.38 5.48 2.75
C GLY A 174 -3.21 4.23 3.09
N SER A 175 -4.55 4.35 3.19
CA SER A 175 -5.41 3.20 3.48
C SER A 175 -5.54 2.25 2.29
N VAL A 176 -5.86 0.99 2.58
CA VAL A 176 -6.03 -0.07 1.57
C VAL A 176 -7.47 -0.57 1.57
N PHE A 177 -8.18 -0.33 0.47
CA PHE A 177 -9.59 -0.66 0.27
C PHE A 177 -9.79 -1.72 -0.82
N ASN A 178 -8.86 -2.67 -0.94
CA ASN A 178 -8.88 -3.61 -2.05
C ASN A 178 -10.12 -4.53 -1.97
N ASN A 179 -10.87 -4.67 -3.07
CA ASN A 179 -12.09 -5.47 -3.14
C ASN A 179 -13.15 -5.05 -2.09
N VAL A 180 -13.35 -3.74 -1.88
CA VAL A 180 -14.37 -3.19 -0.96
C VAL A 180 -15.57 -2.65 -1.74
N SER A 181 -16.78 -2.95 -1.27
CA SER A 181 -18.00 -2.30 -1.78
C SER A 181 -18.27 -1.01 -1.01
N PHE A 182 -18.46 0.07 -1.77
CA PHE A 182 -18.75 1.43 -1.28
C PHE A 182 -20.11 1.94 -1.76
N ASP A 183 -21.05 1.06 -2.11
CA ASP A 183 -22.37 1.51 -2.57
C ASP A 183 -23.01 2.45 -1.54
N ASN A 184 -23.35 3.67 -1.95
CA ASN A 184 -23.89 4.74 -1.10
C ASN A 184 -23.00 5.19 0.08
N ALA A 185 -21.71 4.84 0.09
CA ALA A 185 -20.78 5.36 1.09
C ALA A 185 -20.48 6.85 0.84
N ASP A 186 -20.35 7.63 1.92
CA ASP A 186 -20.08 9.06 1.86
C ASP A 186 -18.59 9.36 2.12
N PHE A 187 -17.90 9.87 1.10
CA PHE A 187 -16.49 10.29 1.16
C PHE A 187 -16.32 11.81 1.20
N SER A 188 -17.40 12.56 1.42
CA SER A 188 -17.37 14.02 1.42
C SER A 188 -16.28 14.54 2.36
N ASP A 189 -15.43 15.45 1.89
CA ASP A 189 -14.35 16.04 2.69
C ASP A 189 -13.27 15.06 3.22
N ALA A 190 -13.27 13.78 2.81
CA ALA A 190 -12.25 12.82 3.24
C ALA A 190 -10.88 13.12 2.59
N LEU A 191 -9.80 12.82 3.30
CA LEU A 191 -8.44 12.79 2.74
C LEU A 191 -8.14 11.38 2.23
N ILE A 192 -7.76 11.26 0.96
CA ILE A 192 -7.54 9.96 0.29
C ILE A 192 -6.14 9.84 -0.34
N ASN A 193 -5.20 10.73 0.00
CA ASN A 193 -3.82 10.66 -0.51
C ASN A 193 -3.21 9.28 -0.23
N GLY A 194 -2.63 8.63 -1.23
CA GLY A 194 -2.01 7.31 -1.07
C GLY A 194 -2.98 6.13 -0.92
N VAL A 195 -4.30 6.35 -1.06
CA VAL A 195 -5.28 5.25 -0.92
C VAL A 195 -5.19 4.28 -2.09
N ASP A 196 -5.23 2.98 -1.79
CA ASP A 196 -5.40 1.92 -2.80
C ASP A 196 -6.85 1.44 -2.88
N PHE A 197 -7.48 1.70 -4.02
CA PHE A 197 -8.83 1.30 -4.37
C PHE A 197 -8.89 0.05 -5.27
N TRP A 198 -7.84 -0.79 -5.34
CA TRP A 198 -7.80 -1.99 -6.21
C TRP A 198 -9.09 -2.82 -6.14
N GLU A 199 -9.74 -3.10 -7.28
CA GLU A 199 -11.01 -3.85 -7.35
C GLU A 199 -12.16 -3.32 -6.47
N SER A 200 -12.07 -2.10 -5.95
CA SER A 200 -13.16 -1.49 -5.18
C SER A 200 -14.11 -0.69 -6.07
N ALA A 201 -15.38 -0.67 -5.70
CA ALA A 201 -16.42 0.05 -6.44
C ALA A 201 -16.56 1.49 -5.93
N VAL A 202 -15.53 2.33 -6.13
CA VAL A 202 -15.66 3.78 -5.93
C VAL A 202 -16.26 4.41 -7.20
N SER A 203 -17.12 5.41 -7.07
CA SER A 203 -17.70 6.15 -8.20
C SER A 203 -16.98 7.48 -8.46
N ARG A 204 -17.14 8.07 -9.65
CA ARG A 204 -16.60 9.42 -9.94
C ARG A 204 -17.14 10.47 -8.96
N GLN A 205 -18.42 10.38 -8.61
CA GLN A 205 -19.04 11.29 -7.67
C GLN A 205 -18.39 11.20 -6.28
N GLN A 206 -18.12 9.99 -5.80
CA GLN A 206 -17.42 9.79 -4.52
C GLN A 206 -15.97 10.29 -4.56
N LEU A 207 -15.25 10.06 -5.67
CA LEU A 207 -13.90 10.62 -5.82
C LEU A 207 -13.94 12.16 -5.76
N MET A 208 -14.85 12.77 -6.51
CA MET A 208 -14.98 14.23 -6.61
C MET A 208 -15.51 14.89 -5.33
N SER A 209 -16.19 14.15 -4.45
CA SER A 209 -16.66 14.68 -3.16
C SER A 209 -15.55 14.78 -2.11
N THR A 210 -14.42 14.08 -2.30
CA THR A 210 -13.31 14.08 -1.33
C THR A 210 -12.64 15.45 -1.22
N ARG A 211 -12.06 15.73 -0.05
CA ARG A 211 -11.24 16.93 0.15
C ARG A 211 -9.99 16.89 -0.73
N SER A 212 -9.33 15.74 -0.82
CA SER A 212 -8.17 15.52 -1.69
C SER A 212 -8.46 15.91 -3.15
N TYR A 213 -9.62 15.55 -3.72
CA TYR A 213 -9.98 15.98 -5.07
C TYR A 213 -10.19 17.51 -5.17
N GLN A 214 -10.88 18.11 -4.19
CA GLN A 214 -11.16 19.55 -4.17
C GLN A 214 -9.88 20.37 -4.03
N ASP A 215 -8.94 19.91 -3.21
CA ASP A 215 -7.61 20.50 -3.01
C ASP A 215 -6.66 20.23 -4.19
N LYS A 216 -7.13 19.49 -5.20
CA LYS A 216 -6.37 19.02 -6.36
C LYS A 216 -5.15 18.21 -5.98
N ASP A 217 -5.22 17.45 -4.89
CA ASP A 217 -4.14 16.61 -4.41
C ASP A 217 -4.60 15.16 -4.30
N LEU A 218 -4.33 14.38 -5.35
CA LEU A 218 -4.59 12.95 -5.41
C LEU A 218 -3.29 12.15 -5.32
N SER A 219 -2.23 12.73 -4.74
CA SER A 219 -0.92 12.09 -4.68
C SER A 219 -1.02 10.67 -4.11
N GLY A 220 -0.40 9.70 -4.79
CA GLY A 220 -0.33 8.31 -4.35
C GLY A 220 -1.64 7.51 -4.52
N VAL A 221 -2.73 8.12 -4.97
CA VAL A 221 -4.00 7.40 -5.15
C VAL A 221 -3.84 6.33 -6.24
N ALA A 222 -4.25 5.11 -5.92
CA ALA A 222 -4.37 4.01 -6.87
C ALA A 222 -5.85 3.72 -7.11
N LEU A 223 -6.33 3.97 -8.33
CA LEU A 223 -7.74 3.78 -8.70
C LEU A 223 -8.04 2.31 -9.05
N PRO A 224 -9.32 1.90 -9.04
CA PRO A 224 -9.69 0.53 -9.41
C PRO A 224 -9.44 0.26 -10.89
N MET A 225 -9.38 -1.02 -11.25
CA MET A 225 -9.20 -1.44 -12.63
C MET A 225 -10.39 -0.99 -13.49
N PHE A 226 -10.11 -0.55 -14.73
CA PHE A 226 -11.11 -0.05 -15.68
C PHE A 226 -11.87 1.22 -15.22
N TYR A 227 -11.30 1.98 -14.28
CA TYR A 227 -11.92 3.22 -13.84
C TYR A 227 -12.00 4.25 -14.98
N ASN A 228 -13.09 5.01 -15.02
CA ASN A 228 -13.34 5.98 -16.08
C ASN A 228 -13.02 7.41 -15.61
N LEU A 229 -11.90 7.97 -16.08
CA LEU A 229 -11.54 9.38 -15.90
C LEU A 229 -11.79 10.22 -17.16
N SER A 230 -12.53 9.69 -18.13
CA SER A 230 -12.68 10.36 -19.42
C SER A 230 -13.35 11.73 -19.26
N SER A 231 -12.83 12.68 -20.03
CA SER A 231 -13.25 14.09 -20.02
C SER A 231 -13.10 14.81 -18.66
N MET A 232 -12.37 14.25 -17.69
CA MET A 232 -12.05 14.95 -16.44
C MET A 232 -10.98 16.01 -16.66
N ASP A 233 -11.12 17.14 -15.97
CA ASP A 233 -10.07 18.13 -15.86
C ASP A 233 -9.22 17.86 -14.62
N LEU A 234 -8.00 17.36 -14.82
CA LEU A 234 -6.98 17.18 -13.79
C LEU A 234 -5.89 18.25 -13.90
N SER A 235 -6.20 19.41 -14.50
CA SER A 235 -5.23 20.48 -14.67
C SER A 235 -4.82 21.08 -13.32
N GLY A 236 -3.51 21.20 -13.09
CA GLY A 236 -2.92 21.68 -11.84
C GLY A 236 -3.03 20.69 -10.68
N PHE A 237 -3.43 19.44 -10.92
CA PHE A 237 -3.46 18.44 -9.85
C PHE A 237 -2.06 17.96 -9.46
N ASN A 238 -1.84 17.75 -8.17
CA ASN A 238 -0.79 16.89 -7.69
C ASN A 238 -1.22 15.43 -7.85
N LEU A 239 -0.58 14.76 -8.81
CA LEU A 239 -0.75 13.35 -9.14
C LEU A 239 0.57 12.59 -8.89
N ALA A 240 1.45 13.11 -8.04
CA ALA A 240 2.71 12.43 -7.74
C ALA A 240 2.42 11.04 -7.14
N GLY A 241 3.05 10.00 -7.68
CA GLY A 241 2.92 8.62 -7.20
C GLY A 241 1.59 7.94 -7.46
N VAL A 242 0.66 8.53 -8.23
CA VAL A 242 -0.61 7.86 -8.57
C VAL A 242 -0.39 6.55 -9.33
N ASP A 243 -1.33 5.61 -9.22
CA ASP A 243 -1.34 4.42 -10.06
C ASP A 243 -2.56 4.43 -10.99
N PHE A 244 -2.35 4.89 -12.22
CA PHE A 244 -3.31 4.86 -13.32
C PHE A 244 -2.98 3.80 -14.39
N SER A 245 -2.15 2.81 -14.05
CA SER A 245 -1.75 1.75 -14.99
C SER A 245 -2.82 0.67 -15.21
N ARG A 246 -3.89 0.66 -14.40
CA ARG A 246 -4.88 -0.43 -14.32
C ARG A 246 -6.01 -0.29 -15.34
N TYR A 247 -5.66 -0.09 -16.61
CA TYR A 247 -6.62 0.10 -17.72
C TYR A 247 -7.61 1.25 -17.50
N ILE A 248 -7.12 2.34 -16.91
CA ILE A 248 -7.93 3.53 -16.64
C ILE A 248 -8.21 4.26 -17.95
N ASP A 249 -9.48 4.59 -18.21
CA ASP A 249 -9.86 5.40 -19.36
C ASP A 249 -9.46 6.87 -19.13
N LEU A 250 -8.35 7.26 -19.77
CA LEU A 250 -7.81 8.63 -19.78
C LEU A 250 -8.20 9.43 -21.03
N SER A 251 -9.22 8.97 -21.78
CA SER A 251 -9.66 9.62 -23.01
C SER A 251 -10.16 11.03 -22.73
N GLN A 252 -9.63 12.04 -23.42
CA GLN A 252 -10.00 13.45 -23.23
C GLN A 252 -9.77 13.98 -21.80
N THR A 253 -9.01 13.29 -20.96
CA THR A 253 -8.62 13.81 -19.65
C THR A 253 -7.51 14.85 -19.82
N GLU A 254 -7.67 16.01 -19.16
CA GLU A 254 -6.71 17.11 -19.21
C GLU A 254 -5.70 17.01 -18.06
N PHE A 255 -4.42 17.18 -18.38
CA PHE A 255 -3.30 17.10 -17.42
C PHE A 255 -2.47 18.40 -17.39
N THR A 256 -3.01 19.50 -17.91
CA THR A 256 -2.27 20.75 -18.04
C THR A 256 -1.75 21.21 -16.68
N ASP A 257 -0.45 21.41 -16.55
CA ASP A 257 0.20 21.80 -15.30
C ASP A 257 0.04 20.81 -14.13
N ALA A 258 -0.36 19.56 -14.40
CA ALA A 258 -0.36 18.51 -13.37
C ALA A 258 1.07 18.10 -13.00
N ILE A 259 1.28 17.73 -11.73
CA ILE A 259 2.52 17.12 -11.22
C ILE A 259 2.34 15.60 -11.26
N ILE A 260 3.20 14.88 -11.98
CA ILE A 260 3.04 13.44 -12.24
C ILE A 260 4.20 12.57 -11.75
N ASN A 261 5.20 13.16 -11.09
CA ASN A 261 6.43 12.48 -10.63
C ASN A 261 6.13 11.18 -9.86
N GLY A 262 6.84 10.10 -10.17
CA GLY A 262 6.60 8.79 -9.56
C GLY A 262 5.29 8.09 -9.98
N GLY A 263 4.41 8.78 -10.71
CA GLY A 263 3.11 8.25 -11.12
C GLY A 263 3.22 7.22 -12.26
N ARG A 264 2.23 6.33 -12.33
CA ARG A 264 2.13 5.28 -13.36
C ARG A 264 0.97 5.57 -14.27
N PHE A 265 1.22 5.67 -15.56
CA PHE A 265 0.24 6.08 -16.55
C PHE A 265 0.24 5.16 -17.76
N GLY A 266 -0.93 5.08 -18.37
CA GLY A 266 -1.10 4.39 -19.63
C GLY A 266 -1.30 2.89 -19.47
N SER A 267 -2.08 2.35 -20.39
CA SER A 267 -2.19 0.92 -20.67
C SER A 267 -2.30 0.76 -22.18
N HIS A 268 -2.17 -0.47 -22.68
CA HIS A 268 -2.29 -0.77 -24.11
C HIS A 268 -3.59 -0.22 -24.74
N ASN A 269 -4.70 -0.20 -24.00
CA ASN A 269 -6.00 0.27 -24.50
C ASN A 269 -6.22 1.77 -24.28
N TYR A 270 -5.57 2.35 -23.28
CA TYR A 270 -5.71 3.74 -22.89
C TYR A 270 -4.32 4.35 -22.72
N PRO A 271 -3.62 4.64 -23.83
CA PRO A 271 -2.25 5.14 -23.77
C PRO A 271 -2.23 6.55 -23.16
N PHE A 272 -1.24 6.80 -22.31
CA PHE A 272 -0.88 8.17 -21.95
C PHE A 272 -0.16 8.77 -23.15
N SER A 273 -0.75 9.79 -23.78
CA SER A 273 -0.21 10.34 -25.04
C SER A 273 0.88 11.37 -24.78
N LYS A 274 1.78 11.57 -25.75
CA LYS A 274 2.83 12.58 -25.64
C LYS A 274 2.29 13.99 -25.45
N GLU A 275 1.12 14.29 -26.02
CA GLU A 275 0.45 15.60 -25.85
C GLU A 275 0.04 15.82 -24.39
N LYS A 276 -0.43 14.77 -23.70
CA LYS A 276 -0.73 14.83 -22.25
C LYS A 276 0.55 14.96 -21.43
N LEU A 277 1.61 14.25 -21.80
CA LEU A 277 2.90 14.38 -21.10
C LEU A 277 3.43 15.82 -21.19
N ILE A 278 3.49 16.38 -22.40
CA ILE A 278 4.07 17.71 -22.66
C ILE A 278 3.28 18.84 -21.97
N SER A 279 1.98 18.66 -21.73
CA SER A 279 1.16 19.68 -21.07
C SER A 279 1.38 19.74 -19.55
N THR A 280 1.95 18.69 -18.93
CA THR A 280 2.17 18.59 -17.49
C THR A 280 3.20 19.61 -16.97
N LEU A 281 3.10 19.95 -15.68
CA LEU A 281 4.09 20.80 -15.02
C LEU A 281 5.44 20.07 -14.87
N SER A 282 5.40 18.77 -14.55
CA SER A 282 6.58 17.91 -14.46
C SER A 282 7.42 17.94 -15.74
N TYR A 283 6.79 17.83 -16.92
CA TYR A 283 7.51 17.94 -18.20
C TYR A 283 8.12 19.34 -18.39
N LYS A 284 7.36 20.40 -18.12
CA LYS A 284 7.84 21.79 -18.26
C LYS A 284 9.01 22.11 -17.33
N GLN A 285 9.04 21.47 -16.15
CA GLN A 285 10.12 21.59 -15.17
C GLN A 285 11.30 20.65 -15.45
N LYS A 286 11.21 19.81 -16.49
CA LYS A 286 12.20 18.80 -16.84
C LYS A 286 12.46 17.78 -15.71
N ASP A 287 11.47 17.53 -14.87
CA ASP A 287 11.53 16.53 -13.82
C ASP A 287 10.42 15.51 -14.04
N LEU A 288 10.80 14.35 -14.57
CA LEU A 288 9.93 13.18 -14.72
C LEU A 288 10.46 12.00 -13.90
N SER A 289 11.17 12.29 -12.81
CA SER A 289 11.70 11.28 -11.91
C SER A 289 10.59 10.31 -11.46
N GLY A 290 10.87 9.01 -11.58
CA GLY A 290 9.99 7.91 -11.22
C GLY A 290 8.73 7.73 -12.08
N VAL A 291 8.44 8.62 -13.03
CA VAL A 291 7.25 8.52 -13.91
C VAL A 291 7.35 7.24 -14.72
N ARG A 292 6.29 6.42 -14.73
CA ARG A 292 6.23 5.22 -15.57
C ARG A 292 5.11 5.35 -16.59
N ILE A 293 5.48 5.22 -17.86
CA ILE A 293 4.56 5.19 -18.99
C ILE A 293 4.81 3.88 -19.74
N GLU A 294 3.74 3.11 -19.96
CA GLU A 294 3.79 1.90 -20.77
C GLU A 294 3.15 2.13 -22.14
N GLY A 295 3.91 1.82 -23.19
CA GLY A 295 3.45 1.88 -24.57
C GLY A 295 3.32 3.28 -25.14
N GLY A 296 2.78 3.35 -26.36
CA GLY A 296 2.48 4.61 -27.04
C GLY A 296 3.59 5.13 -27.96
N ASN A 297 3.23 6.16 -28.74
CA ASN A 297 4.11 6.78 -29.71
C ASN A 297 4.60 8.14 -29.21
N TYR A 298 5.90 8.21 -28.92
CA TYR A 298 6.57 9.39 -28.38
C TYR A 298 7.59 9.95 -29.38
N THR A 299 7.36 9.72 -30.69
CA THR A 299 8.25 10.22 -31.72
C THR A 299 8.41 11.74 -31.65
N GLY A 300 9.67 12.19 -31.67
CA GLY A 300 10.04 13.60 -31.70
C GLY A 300 9.94 14.33 -30.34
N VAL A 301 9.73 13.63 -29.24
CA VAL A 301 9.65 14.28 -27.91
C VAL A 301 11.06 14.66 -27.44
N ASP A 302 11.18 15.90 -26.96
CA ASP A 302 12.41 16.45 -26.38
C ASP A 302 12.47 16.13 -24.88
N PHE A 303 13.43 15.29 -24.48
CA PHE A 303 13.78 15.00 -23.09
C PHE A 303 15.16 15.58 -22.73
N SER A 304 15.64 16.59 -23.47
CA SER A 304 16.97 17.16 -23.25
C SER A 304 17.08 17.82 -21.88
N GLY A 305 18.10 17.44 -21.10
CA GLY A 305 18.34 17.96 -19.76
C GLY A 305 17.29 17.56 -18.72
N PHE A 306 16.51 16.50 -18.97
CA PHE A 306 15.52 16.01 -18.01
C PHE A 306 16.17 15.18 -16.91
N ASP A 307 15.64 15.31 -15.69
CA ASP A 307 15.77 14.28 -14.68
C ASP A 307 14.74 13.17 -14.96
N LEU A 308 15.25 12.01 -15.35
CA LEU A 308 14.48 10.79 -15.62
C LEU A 308 14.88 9.69 -14.63
N THR A 309 15.47 10.03 -13.49
CA THR A 309 15.90 9.03 -12.50
C THR A 309 14.72 8.11 -12.14
N ASP A 310 14.92 6.80 -12.26
CA ASP A 310 13.92 5.75 -12.02
C ASP A 310 12.63 5.82 -12.90
N ALA A 311 12.61 6.65 -13.94
CA ALA A 311 11.50 6.74 -14.88
C ALA A 311 11.41 5.47 -15.74
N GLY A 312 10.20 5.16 -16.21
CA GLY A 312 9.94 4.00 -17.07
C GLY A 312 9.34 4.43 -18.41
N PHE A 313 10.06 4.14 -19.47
CA PHE A 313 9.65 4.25 -20.87
C PHE A 313 9.58 2.86 -21.49
N VAL A 314 8.59 2.07 -21.08
CA VAL A 314 8.51 0.63 -21.39
C VAL A 314 7.66 0.40 -22.64
N ARG A 315 8.16 -0.39 -23.61
CA ARG A 315 7.44 -0.77 -24.85
C ARG A 315 6.97 0.43 -25.69
N MET A 316 7.71 1.52 -25.67
CA MET A 316 7.37 2.77 -26.36
C MET A 316 8.01 2.86 -27.74
N ASN A 317 7.43 3.64 -28.65
CA ASN A 317 8.15 4.10 -29.84
C ASN A 317 8.86 5.43 -29.54
N LEU A 318 10.19 5.40 -29.48
CA LEU A 318 11.06 6.53 -29.14
C LEU A 318 11.83 7.09 -30.34
N ALA A 319 11.35 6.90 -31.57
CA ALA A 319 12.01 7.45 -32.76
C ALA A 319 12.18 8.98 -32.65
N GLU A 320 13.33 9.52 -33.05
CA GLU A 320 13.58 10.97 -33.08
C GLU A 320 13.43 11.67 -31.71
N THR A 321 13.46 10.93 -30.61
CA THR A 321 13.50 11.52 -29.27
C THR A 321 14.90 12.02 -28.94
N ASP A 322 14.96 13.14 -28.21
CA ASP A 322 16.22 13.73 -27.76
C ASP A 322 16.41 13.50 -26.26
N PHE A 323 17.45 12.77 -25.88
CA PHE A 323 17.84 12.54 -24.47
C PHE A 323 19.15 13.27 -24.11
N THR A 324 19.57 14.25 -24.90
CA THR A 324 20.82 15.00 -24.67
C THR A 324 20.84 15.60 -23.27
N ASP A 325 21.91 15.36 -22.52
CA ASP A 325 22.09 15.82 -21.14
C ASP A 325 21.04 15.31 -20.13
N ALA A 326 20.20 14.33 -20.50
CA ALA A 326 19.24 13.73 -19.57
C ALA A 326 19.95 12.83 -18.53
N VAL A 327 19.44 12.81 -17.30
CA VAL A 327 19.83 11.87 -16.24
C VAL A 327 18.92 10.65 -16.32
N ILE A 328 19.47 9.49 -16.62
CA ILE A 328 18.73 8.24 -16.88
C ILE A 328 19.13 7.10 -15.93
N VAL A 329 19.65 7.43 -14.75
CA VAL A 329 19.99 6.44 -13.71
C VAL A 329 18.70 5.70 -13.29
N GLY A 330 18.73 4.37 -13.30
CA GLY A 330 17.56 3.55 -12.97
C GLY A 330 16.45 3.53 -14.02
N CYS A 331 16.60 4.24 -15.15
CA CYS A 331 15.57 4.28 -16.19
C CYS A 331 15.26 2.89 -16.76
N ASP A 332 13.97 2.65 -17.01
CA ASP A 332 13.51 1.43 -17.67
C ASP A 332 13.11 1.71 -19.13
N PHE A 333 13.92 1.24 -20.08
CA PHE A 333 13.64 1.32 -21.52
C PHE A 333 13.16 -0.03 -22.10
N SER A 334 12.80 -0.99 -21.25
CA SER A 334 12.56 -2.37 -21.66
C SER A 334 11.54 -2.49 -22.79
N GLY A 335 11.91 -3.22 -23.85
CA GLY A 335 11.09 -3.47 -25.02
C GLY A 335 10.75 -2.25 -25.88
N SER A 336 11.35 -1.08 -25.61
CA SER A 336 11.12 0.11 -26.42
C SER A 336 11.78 0.02 -27.79
N LEU A 337 11.07 0.53 -28.79
CA LEU A 337 11.47 0.54 -30.19
C LEU A 337 12.16 1.86 -30.54
N ASN A 338 13.07 1.79 -31.51
CA ASN A 338 13.79 2.95 -32.04
C ASN A 338 14.62 3.72 -31.00
N PHE A 339 14.91 3.09 -29.86
CA PHE A 339 15.94 3.51 -28.91
C PHE A 339 17.16 2.59 -29.06
N LYS A 340 18.30 3.13 -29.51
CA LYS A 340 19.53 2.39 -29.82
C LYS A 340 20.68 2.80 -28.90
N GLY A 341 21.70 1.95 -28.80
CA GLY A 341 22.93 2.20 -28.03
C GLY A 341 23.52 3.62 -28.22
N VAL A 342 23.49 4.14 -29.44
CA VAL A 342 24.02 5.48 -29.76
C VAL A 342 23.27 6.65 -29.09
N GLN A 343 22.01 6.47 -28.71
CA GLN A 343 21.22 7.52 -28.03
C GLN A 343 21.62 7.66 -26.56
N PHE A 344 22.27 6.67 -25.95
CA PHE A 344 22.81 6.82 -24.60
C PHE A 344 23.95 7.83 -24.58
N TYR A 345 24.74 7.95 -25.66
CA TYR A 345 26.00 8.70 -25.66
C TYR A 345 25.81 10.21 -25.43
N SER A 346 24.65 10.75 -25.79
CA SER A 346 24.32 12.15 -25.53
C SER A 346 23.75 12.39 -24.13
N THR A 347 23.35 11.35 -23.40
CA THR A 347 22.81 11.50 -22.04
C THR A 347 23.89 11.95 -21.07
N LYS A 348 23.48 12.70 -20.05
CA LYS A 348 24.37 13.11 -18.96
C LYS A 348 24.89 11.90 -18.19
N SER A 349 24.02 10.92 -17.94
CA SER A 349 24.39 9.66 -17.26
C SER A 349 25.52 8.91 -17.97
N TYR A 350 25.48 8.76 -19.29
CA TYR A 350 26.56 8.10 -20.03
C TYR A 350 27.88 8.87 -19.96
N GLN A 351 27.82 10.20 -20.08
CA GLN A 351 29.00 11.08 -19.98
C GLN A 351 29.63 11.03 -18.58
N ASP A 352 28.79 10.96 -17.54
CA ASP A 352 29.20 10.83 -16.14
C ASP A 352 29.62 9.39 -15.77
N ARG A 353 29.49 8.44 -16.72
CA ARG A 353 29.74 7.00 -16.56
C ARG A 353 28.86 6.35 -15.49
N ASP A 354 27.65 6.86 -15.28
CA ASP A 354 26.68 6.36 -14.32
C ASP A 354 25.40 5.92 -15.03
N LEU A 355 25.32 4.62 -15.32
CA LEU A 355 24.16 3.95 -15.90
C LEU A 355 23.61 2.89 -14.93
N ARG A 356 23.81 3.07 -13.63
CA ARG A 356 23.35 2.12 -12.62
C ARG A 356 21.84 1.90 -12.71
N GLY A 357 21.41 0.67 -12.53
CA GLY A 357 20.00 0.27 -12.49
C GLY A 357 19.25 0.39 -13.81
N VAL A 358 19.89 0.82 -14.91
CA VAL A 358 19.21 0.96 -16.20
C VAL A 358 18.68 -0.39 -16.68
N LYS A 359 17.43 -0.45 -17.13
CA LYS A 359 16.81 -1.68 -17.64
C LYS A 359 16.64 -1.59 -19.14
N LEU A 360 17.30 -2.52 -19.84
CA LEU A 360 17.44 -2.55 -21.30
C LEU A 360 16.94 -3.89 -21.86
N ASN A 361 15.96 -4.50 -21.17
CA ASN A 361 15.46 -5.81 -21.51
C ASN A 361 14.82 -5.81 -22.90
N ALA A 362 15.06 -6.87 -23.67
CA ALA A 362 14.57 -7.04 -25.04
C ALA A 362 14.93 -5.91 -26.03
N MET A 363 15.99 -5.14 -25.75
CA MET A 363 16.44 -4.06 -26.64
C MET A 363 17.47 -4.54 -27.67
N ASN A 364 17.61 -3.80 -28.77
CA ASN A 364 18.70 -4.01 -29.73
C ASN A 364 19.88 -3.06 -29.44
N LEU A 365 20.92 -3.59 -28.80
CA LEU A 365 22.12 -2.85 -28.40
C LEU A 365 23.35 -3.21 -29.23
N ALA A 366 23.19 -3.91 -30.35
CA ALA A 366 24.32 -4.44 -31.12
C ALA A 366 25.35 -3.36 -31.48
N ASN A 367 26.63 -3.69 -31.25
CA ASN A 367 27.78 -2.79 -31.43
C ASN A 367 27.76 -1.53 -30.53
N GLY A 368 27.05 -1.57 -29.40
CA GLY A 368 27.10 -0.52 -28.38
C GLY A 368 28.45 -0.45 -27.66
N ASP A 369 28.88 0.75 -27.30
CA ASP A 369 30.03 1.01 -26.44
C ASP A 369 29.53 1.27 -25.03
N PHE A 370 29.94 0.43 -24.07
CA PHE A 370 29.66 0.59 -22.65
C PHE A 370 30.95 0.48 -21.83
N ARG A 371 32.10 0.79 -22.43
CA ARG A 371 33.38 0.72 -21.75
C ARG A 371 33.44 1.68 -20.57
N GLU A 372 34.04 1.20 -19.48
CA GLU A 372 34.26 1.97 -18.24
C GLU A 372 32.97 2.55 -17.61
N GLN A 373 31.79 2.06 -18.03
CA GLN A 373 30.50 2.50 -17.50
C GLN A 373 30.20 1.80 -16.18
N ASN A 374 29.57 2.52 -15.25
CA ASN A 374 28.97 1.93 -14.07
C ASN A 374 27.57 1.39 -14.41
N LEU A 375 27.44 0.07 -14.48
CA LEU A 375 26.22 -0.66 -14.83
C LEU A 375 25.73 -1.52 -13.66
N GLN A 376 26.04 -1.15 -12.41
CA GLN A 376 25.59 -1.93 -11.26
C GLN A 376 24.06 -2.04 -11.24
N GLY A 377 23.54 -3.25 -11.10
CA GLY A 377 22.10 -3.53 -11.11
C GLY A 377 21.39 -3.32 -12.46
N ALA A 378 22.13 -3.10 -13.56
CA ALA A 378 21.54 -2.99 -14.89
C ALA A 378 20.94 -4.32 -15.37
N SER A 379 19.90 -4.27 -16.20
CA SER A 379 19.20 -5.47 -16.69
C SER A 379 19.27 -5.53 -18.22
N PHE A 380 19.69 -6.67 -18.78
CA PHE A 380 19.84 -6.91 -20.21
C PHE A 380 19.08 -8.16 -20.69
N GLU A 381 18.07 -8.60 -19.95
CA GLU A 381 17.34 -9.83 -20.21
C GLU A 381 16.74 -9.82 -21.63
N GLY A 382 17.17 -10.77 -22.46
CA GLY A 382 16.72 -10.88 -23.86
C GLY A 382 17.22 -9.78 -24.81
N ALA A 383 18.16 -8.92 -24.39
CA ALA A 383 18.74 -7.90 -25.25
C ALA A 383 19.67 -8.51 -26.32
N ASN A 384 19.72 -7.90 -27.51
CA ASN A 384 20.75 -8.22 -28.50
C ASN A 384 22.05 -7.49 -28.15
N LEU A 385 22.99 -8.24 -27.56
CA LEU A 385 24.31 -7.76 -27.14
C LEU A 385 25.42 -8.08 -28.15
N THR A 386 25.08 -8.45 -29.39
CA THR A 386 26.08 -8.81 -30.40
C THR A 386 27.06 -7.66 -30.64
N GLY A 387 28.35 -7.90 -30.39
CA GLY A 387 29.41 -6.91 -30.62
C GLY A 387 29.45 -5.76 -29.61
N VAL A 388 28.73 -5.85 -28.49
CA VAL A 388 28.77 -4.85 -27.42
C VAL A 388 30.10 -4.90 -26.68
N ASP A 389 30.70 -3.74 -26.41
CA ASP A 389 31.94 -3.62 -25.65
C ASP A 389 31.68 -3.20 -24.20
N PHE A 390 31.92 -4.13 -23.27
CA PHE A 390 31.83 -3.91 -21.82
C PHE A 390 33.20 -3.77 -21.14
N THR A 391 34.28 -3.51 -21.88
CA THR A 391 35.64 -3.47 -21.32
C THR A 391 35.73 -2.44 -20.19
N GLY A 392 36.08 -2.90 -18.99
CA GLY A 392 36.22 -2.05 -17.81
C GLY A 392 34.90 -1.58 -17.18
N ALA A 393 33.74 -2.05 -17.66
CA ALA A 393 32.45 -1.73 -17.05
C ALA A 393 32.27 -2.43 -15.69
N ASP A 394 31.58 -1.78 -14.75
CA ASP A 394 31.15 -2.40 -13.49
C ASP A 394 29.76 -3.02 -13.66
N LEU A 395 29.72 -4.35 -13.69
CA LEU A 395 28.49 -5.15 -13.88
C LEU A 395 28.01 -5.80 -12.58
N THR A 396 28.40 -5.28 -11.41
CA THR A 396 27.99 -5.88 -10.14
C THR A 396 26.46 -5.93 -10.03
N ASN A 397 25.90 -7.12 -9.82
CA ASN A 397 24.45 -7.38 -9.78
C ASN A 397 23.68 -7.07 -11.09
N ALA A 398 24.36 -6.96 -12.24
CA ALA A 398 23.67 -6.89 -13.52
C ALA A 398 23.09 -8.27 -13.91
N SER A 399 21.93 -8.29 -14.58
CA SER A 399 21.17 -9.51 -14.91
C SER A 399 20.97 -9.72 -16.40
#